data_AF-A0A7Y6X6S7-F1
#
_entry.id   AF-A0A7Y6X6S7-F1
#
_cell.length_a   1.000
_cell.length_b   1.000
_cell.length_c   1.000
_cell.angle_alpha   90.00
_cell.angle_beta   90.00
_cell.angle_gamma   90.00
#
_symmetry.space_group_name_H-M   'P 1'
#
loop_
_entity.id
_entity.type
_entity.pdbx_description
1 polymer ?
#
loop_
_entity_poly.entity_id
_entity_poly.type
_entity_poly.pdbx_seq_one_letter_code
_entity_poly.pdbx_strand_id
1 'polypeptide(L)'
;MARVPADQMDDVRQAQLVVNTAQEKENRAKVSVEDGKRELKVAKEQQKATEARQKAAEAALSAAKEGGQADDINLAQDGLAQSNMEIAAAKARTTLSEKTLTTRESIEKARASEVKVAEAELAQTRFLTLQRTGDVRAQQVDGDELARNLEKARAEARKAEDQVDANLSEQQQAQATWKELDAQTQAYGGSGGP
;
A
#
# COMPACT_ATOMS: atom_id res chain seq x y z
N MET A 1 7.52 38.36 1.16
CA MET A 1 7.36 38.16 2.61
C MET A 1 8.35 38.95 3.49
N ALA A 2 9.62 39.14 3.11
CA ALA A 2 10.63 39.82 3.97
C ALA A 2 10.34 41.28 4.42
N ARG A 3 9.29 41.93 3.90
CA ARG A 3 8.85 43.29 4.29
C ARG A 3 7.54 43.29 5.09
N VAL A 4 6.93 42.12 5.27
CA VAL A 4 5.72 41.95 6.06
C VAL A 4 6.13 41.90 7.54
N PRO A 5 5.49 42.69 8.43
CA PRO A 5 5.73 42.63 9.86
C PRO A 5 5.60 41.21 10.43
N ALA A 6 6.46 40.86 11.39
CA ALA A 6 6.55 39.49 11.89
C ALA A 6 5.27 39.03 12.61
N ASP A 7 4.53 39.94 13.21
CA ASP A 7 3.21 39.78 13.83
C ASP A 7 2.09 39.51 12.82
N GLN A 8 2.30 39.82 11.53
CA GLN A 8 1.33 39.57 10.46
C GLN A 8 1.66 38.32 9.62
N MET A 9 2.67 37.54 10.04
CA MET A 9 3.16 36.35 9.34
C MET A 9 2.68 35.03 9.96
N ASP A 10 1.89 35.06 11.04
CA ASP A 10 1.45 33.85 11.76
C ASP A 10 0.73 32.86 10.84
N ASP A 11 -0.23 33.33 10.04
CA ASP A 11 -0.99 32.48 9.10
C ASP A 11 -0.06 31.79 8.09
N VAL A 12 0.95 32.50 7.60
CA VAL A 12 1.93 31.99 6.63
C VAL A 12 2.87 30.97 7.29
N ARG A 13 3.28 31.21 8.54
CA ARG A 13 4.07 30.25 9.33
C ARG A 13 3.27 28.96 9.56
N GLN A 14 2.00 29.09 9.93
CA GLN A 14 1.12 27.95 10.14
C GLN A 14 0.92 27.15 8.84
N ALA A 15 0.64 27.82 7.72
CA ALA A 15 0.52 27.14 6.42
C ALA A 15 1.82 26.44 6.01
N GLN A 16 2.99 27.03 6.32
CA GLN A 16 4.28 26.38 6.07
C GLN A 16 4.47 25.12 6.93
N LEU A 17 4.02 25.12 8.19
CA LEU A 17 4.05 23.93 9.04
C LEU A 17 3.15 22.81 8.48
N VAL A 18 2.00 23.16 7.90
CA VAL A 18 1.11 22.20 7.22
C VAL A 18 1.81 21.56 6.02
N VAL A 19 2.48 22.35 5.18
CA VAL A 19 3.30 21.82 4.06
C VAL A 19 4.36 20.85 4.56
N ASN A 20 5.15 21.25 5.56
CA ASN A 20 6.20 20.39 6.10
C ASN A 20 5.63 19.07 6.65
N THR A 21 4.51 19.14 7.37
CA THR A 21 3.81 17.94 7.88
C THR A 21 3.31 17.04 6.76
N ALA A 22 2.78 17.62 5.67
CA ALA A 22 2.34 16.85 4.51
C ALA A 22 3.52 16.15 3.81
N GLN A 23 4.65 16.84 3.64
CA GLN A 23 5.87 16.27 3.06
C GLN A 23 6.44 15.14 3.91
N GLU A 24 6.40 15.25 5.24
CA GLU A 24 6.78 14.15 6.12
C GLU A 24 5.90 12.91 5.93
N LYS A 25 4.58 13.10 5.79
CA LYS A 25 3.64 12.01 5.50
C LYS A 25 3.92 11.35 4.15
N GLU A 26 4.19 12.15 3.12
CA GLU A 26 4.59 11.66 1.79
C GLU A 26 5.86 10.81 1.87
N ASN A 27 6.88 11.27 2.59
CA ASN A 27 8.13 10.53 2.77
C ASN A 27 7.91 9.20 3.51
N ARG A 28 7.08 9.17 4.56
CA ARG A 28 6.71 7.92 5.24
C ARG A 28 5.96 6.96 4.31
N ALA A 29 5.08 7.49 3.45
CA ALA A 29 4.36 6.67 2.47
C ALA A 29 5.31 6.04 1.43
N LYS A 30 6.31 6.79 0.95
CA LYS A 30 7.37 6.26 0.07
C LYS A 30 8.13 5.10 0.71
N VAL A 31 8.52 5.24 1.97
CA VAL A 31 9.18 4.16 2.73
C VAL A 31 8.25 2.94 2.85
N SER A 32 6.97 3.16 3.14
CA SER A 32 5.98 2.09 3.24
C SER A 32 5.83 1.29 1.94
N VAL A 33 5.89 1.97 0.78
CA VAL A 33 5.90 1.33 -0.55
C VAL A 33 7.13 0.45 -0.73
N GLU A 34 8.33 0.93 -0.36
CA GLU A 34 9.56 0.13 -0.43
C GLU A 34 9.50 -1.11 0.47
N ASP A 35 8.95 -0.97 1.68
CA ASP A 35 8.71 -2.12 2.56
C ASP A 35 7.70 -3.10 1.93
N GLY A 36 6.67 -2.59 1.26
CA GLY A 36 5.67 -3.40 0.56
C GLY A 36 6.29 -4.20 -0.60
N LYS A 37 7.23 -3.61 -1.34
CA LYS A 37 7.98 -4.30 -2.40
C LYS A 37 8.84 -5.43 -1.83
N ARG A 38 9.46 -5.21 -0.67
CA ARG A 38 10.24 -6.25 0.03
C ARG A 38 9.36 -7.39 0.51
N GLU A 39 8.22 -7.08 1.13
CA GLU A 39 7.23 -8.07 1.57
C GLU A 39 6.72 -8.92 0.39
N LEU A 40 6.40 -8.27 -0.74
CA LEU A 40 5.98 -8.95 -1.96
C LEU A 40 7.07 -9.89 -2.50
N LYS A 41 8.33 -9.44 -2.49
CA LYS A 41 9.45 -10.27 -2.91
C LYS A 41 9.55 -11.54 -2.05
N VAL A 42 9.46 -11.39 -0.73
CA VAL A 42 9.48 -12.53 0.21
C VAL A 42 8.30 -13.47 -0.05
N ALA A 43 7.09 -12.93 -0.27
CA ALA A 43 5.91 -13.76 -0.58
C ALA A 43 6.12 -14.56 -1.88
N LYS A 44 6.67 -13.94 -2.93
CA LYS A 44 7.00 -14.61 -4.20
C LYS A 44 8.07 -15.70 -4.04
N GLU A 45 9.09 -15.46 -3.22
CA GLU A 45 10.12 -16.46 -2.91
C GLU A 45 9.53 -17.64 -2.14
N GLN A 46 8.67 -17.37 -1.16
CA GLN A 46 7.96 -18.41 -0.41
C GLN A 46 7.03 -19.22 -1.33
N GLN A 47 6.29 -18.58 -2.24
CA GLN A 47 5.46 -19.29 -3.21
C GLN A 47 6.31 -20.24 -4.06
N LYS A 48 7.45 -19.79 -4.60
CA LYS A 48 8.36 -20.65 -5.38
C LYS A 48 8.87 -21.84 -4.57
N ALA A 49 9.20 -21.63 -3.29
CA ALA A 49 9.63 -22.71 -2.41
C ALA A 49 8.51 -23.75 -2.19
N THR A 50 7.27 -23.29 -2.01
CA THR A 50 6.11 -24.18 -1.89
C THR A 50 5.79 -24.91 -3.21
N GLU A 51 5.94 -24.26 -4.37
CA GLU A 51 5.83 -24.91 -5.69
C GLU A 51 6.88 -26.02 -5.86
N ALA A 52 8.10 -25.81 -5.36
CA ALA A 52 9.15 -26.83 -5.39
C ALA A 52 8.79 -28.04 -4.50
N ARG A 53 8.19 -27.80 -3.32
CA ARG A 53 7.69 -28.87 -2.43
C ARG A 53 6.56 -29.67 -3.07
N GLN A 54 5.60 -28.99 -3.71
CA GLN A 54 4.54 -29.65 -4.46
C GLN A 54 5.09 -30.60 -5.53
N LYS A 55 6.06 -30.13 -6.33
CA LYS A 55 6.72 -30.97 -7.34
C LYS A 55 7.46 -32.17 -6.72
N ALA A 56 8.08 -31.97 -5.55
CA ALA A 56 8.71 -33.07 -4.83
C ALA A 56 7.68 -34.10 -4.33
N ALA A 57 6.51 -33.65 -3.86
CA ALA A 57 5.41 -34.54 -3.46
C ALA A 57 4.80 -35.29 -4.65
N GLU A 58 4.67 -34.64 -5.81
CA GLU A 58 4.26 -35.29 -7.06
C GLU A 58 5.24 -36.40 -7.48
N ALA A 59 6.55 -36.12 -7.41
CA ALA A 59 7.58 -37.11 -7.69
C ALA A 59 7.58 -38.27 -6.68
N ALA A 60 7.37 -37.98 -5.39
CA ALA A 60 7.25 -39.00 -4.34
C ALA A 60 6.04 -39.91 -4.59
N LEU A 61 4.89 -39.36 -5.00
CA LEU A 61 3.72 -40.15 -5.37
C LEU A 61 3.97 -41.02 -6.60
N SER A 62 4.68 -40.51 -7.60
CA SER A 62 5.07 -41.31 -8.77
C SER A 62 5.94 -42.50 -8.35
N ALA A 63 6.96 -42.25 -7.52
CA ALA A 63 7.86 -43.30 -7.02
C ALA A 63 7.12 -44.33 -6.16
N ALA A 64 6.21 -43.90 -5.28
CA ALA A 64 5.38 -44.81 -4.47
C ALA A 64 4.49 -45.71 -5.34
N LYS A 65 3.89 -45.16 -6.41
CA LYS A 65 3.09 -45.93 -7.37
C LYS A 65 3.93 -46.96 -8.12
N GLU A 66 5.17 -46.65 -8.48
CA GLU A 66 6.11 -47.59 -9.09
C GLU A 66 6.50 -48.72 -8.13
N GLY A 67 6.69 -48.40 -6.84
CA GLY A 67 6.98 -49.39 -5.80
C GLY A 67 5.80 -50.31 -5.45
N GLY A 68 4.56 -49.87 -5.70
CA GLY A 68 3.35 -50.69 -5.61
C GLY A 68 2.87 -51.02 -4.19
N GLN A 69 3.51 -50.49 -3.15
CA GLN A 69 3.07 -50.66 -1.77
C GLN A 69 1.91 -49.72 -1.45
N ALA A 70 0.78 -50.26 -0.99
CA ALA A 70 -0.43 -49.48 -0.75
C ALA A 70 -0.24 -48.37 0.30
N ASP A 71 0.49 -48.67 1.38
CA ASP A 71 0.73 -47.72 2.47
C ASP A 71 1.58 -46.52 2.02
N ASP A 72 2.65 -46.77 1.24
CA ASP A 72 3.49 -45.72 0.66
C ASP A 72 2.72 -44.84 -0.32
N ILE A 73 1.83 -45.43 -1.12
CA ILE A 73 0.97 -44.70 -2.05
C ILE A 73 0.02 -43.78 -1.28
N ASN A 74 -0.63 -44.28 -0.22
CA ASN A 74 -1.54 -43.49 0.60
C ASN A 74 -0.82 -42.32 1.27
N LEU A 75 0.34 -42.58 1.89
CA LEU A 75 1.17 -41.55 2.52
C LEU A 75 1.58 -40.46 1.51
N ALA A 76 1.98 -40.86 0.30
CA ALA A 76 2.38 -39.92 -0.74
C ALA A 76 1.18 -39.12 -1.31
N GLN A 77 -0.02 -39.72 -1.35
CA GLN A 77 -1.26 -39.01 -1.71
C GLN A 77 -1.60 -37.94 -0.67
N ASP A 78 -1.51 -38.27 0.61
CA ASP A 78 -1.76 -37.33 1.71
C ASP A 78 -0.74 -36.18 1.70
N GLY A 79 0.55 -36.49 1.44
CA GLY A 79 1.60 -35.48 1.32
C GLY A 79 1.41 -34.56 0.10
N LEU A 80 0.92 -35.09 -1.02
CA LEU A 80 0.56 -34.28 -2.18
C LEU A 80 -0.67 -33.40 -1.90
N ALA A 81 -1.69 -33.94 -1.23
CA ALA A 81 -2.86 -33.18 -0.83
C ALA A 81 -2.49 -32.01 0.10
N GLN A 82 -1.63 -32.25 1.09
CA GLN A 82 -1.07 -31.20 1.95
C GLN A 82 -0.35 -30.12 1.13
N SER A 83 0.56 -30.55 0.24
CA SER A 83 1.35 -29.62 -0.58
C SER A 83 0.47 -28.78 -1.50
N ASN A 84 -0.64 -29.34 -2.00
CA ASN A 84 -1.64 -28.62 -2.80
C ASN A 84 -2.36 -27.53 -2.00
N MET A 85 -2.66 -27.78 -0.72
CA MET A 85 -3.23 -26.75 0.17
C MET A 85 -2.21 -25.66 0.48
N GLU A 86 -0.96 -26.05 0.78
CA GLU A 86 0.12 -25.11 1.05
C GLU A 86 0.38 -24.16 -0.13
N ILE A 87 0.37 -24.67 -1.37
CA ILE A 87 0.56 -23.80 -2.54
C ILE A 87 -0.62 -22.87 -2.77
N ALA A 88 -1.85 -23.28 -2.49
CA ALA A 88 -3.01 -22.42 -2.56
C ALA A 88 -2.89 -21.25 -1.57
N ALA A 89 -2.54 -21.54 -0.31
CA ALA A 89 -2.30 -20.52 0.71
C ALA A 89 -1.14 -19.59 0.34
N ALA A 90 -0.04 -20.12 -0.20
CA ALA A 90 1.11 -19.32 -0.64
C ALA A 90 0.75 -18.38 -1.81
N LYS A 91 -0.01 -18.84 -2.80
CA LYS A 91 -0.52 -18.00 -3.90
C LYS A 91 -1.46 -16.91 -3.41
N ALA A 92 -2.34 -17.23 -2.45
CA ALA A 92 -3.22 -16.25 -1.83
C ALA A 92 -2.43 -15.20 -1.04
N ARG A 93 -1.36 -15.61 -0.34
CA ARG A 93 -0.44 -14.68 0.35
C ARG A 93 0.26 -13.74 -0.63
N THR A 94 0.77 -14.25 -1.76
CA THR A 94 1.35 -13.41 -2.82
C THR A 94 0.32 -12.39 -3.32
N THR A 95 -0.90 -12.84 -3.61
CA THR A 95 -1.99 -11.95 -4.07
C THR A 95 -2.31 -10.86 -3.05
N LEU A 96 -2.38 -11.21 -1.77
CA LEU A 96 -2.54 -10.23 -0.67
C LEU A 96 -1.39 -9.22 -0.63
N SER A 97 -0.14 -9.67 -0.76
CA SER A 97 1.01 -8.77 -0.80
C SER A 97 0.99 -7.84 -2.02
N GLU A 98 0.51 -8.31 -3.18
CA GLU A 98 0.33 -7.46 -4.37
C GLU A 98 -0.72 -6.38 -4.13
N LYS A 99 -1.90 -6.75 -3.61
CA LYS A 99 -2.97 -5.78 -3.28
C LYS A 99 -2.54 -4.80 -2.18
N THR A 100 -1.78 -5.26 -1.21
CA THR A 100 -1.20 -4.41 -0.16
C THR A 100 -0.22 -3.39 -0.76
N LEU A 101 0.65 -3.81 -1.68
CA LEU A 101 1.56 -2.90 -2.38
C LEU A 101 0.79 -1.86 -3.19
N THR A 102 -0.20 -2.27 -4.00
CA THR A 102 -1.04 -1.34 -4.77
C THR A 102 -1.76 -0.32 -3.88
N THR A 103 -2.24 -0.75 -2.71
CA THR A 103 -2.86 0.15 -1.72
C THR A 103 -1.84 1.15 -1.18
N ARG A 104 -0.63 0.71 -0.81
CA ARG A 104 0.45 1.59 -0.34
C ARG A 104 0.88 2.60 -1.40
N GLU A 105 1.00 2.19 -2.67
CA GLU A 105 1.30 3.09 -3.80
C GLU A 105 0.19 4.13 -4.01
N SER A 106 -1.06 3.76 -3.76
CA SER A 106 -2.19 4.69 -3.84
C SER A 106 -2.19 5.68 -2.67
N ILE A 107 -1.84 5.22 -1.47
CA ILE A 107 -1.64 6.09 -0.30
C ILE A 107 -0.51 7.08 -0.57
N GLU A 108 0.61 6.65 -1.16
CA GLU A 108 1.70 7.55 -1.55
C GLU A 108 1.19 8.66 -2.49
N LYS A 109 0.43 8.31 -3.53
CA LYS A 109 -0.18 9.28 -4.45
C LYS A 109 -1.13 10.24 -3.73
N ALA A 110 -1.96 9.74 -2.81
CA ALA A 110 -2.84 10.58 -2.01
C ALA A 110 -2.04 11.57 -1.15
N ARG A 111 -0.96 11.14 -0.49
CA ARG A 111 -0.08 12.03 0.27
C ARG A 111 0.63 13.06 -0.60
N ALA A 112 1.06 12.69 -1.80
CA ALA A 112 1.62 13.64 -2.76
C ALA A 112 0.57 14.70 -3.19
N SER A 113 -0.70 14.31 -3.36
CA SER A 113 -1.78 15.26 -3.63
C SER A 113 -2.08 16.17 -2.42
N GLU A 114 -2.02 15.65 -1.19
CA GLU A 114 -2.14 16.48 0.02
C GLU A 114 -1.04 17.55 0.12
N VAL A 115 0.19 17.22 -0.27
CA VAL A 115 1.29 18.20 -0.35
C VAL A 115 0.94 19.33 -1.34
N LYS A 116 0.43 19.00 -2.52
CA LYS A 116 0.01 20.00 -3.51
C LYS A 116 -1.11 20.92 -2.98
N VAL A 117 -2.07 20.36 -2.24
CA VAL A 117 -3.11 21.16 -1.58
C VAL A 117 -2.48 22.11 -0.58
N ALA A 118 -1.62 21.61 0.32
CA ALA A 118 -0.96 22.44 1.33
C ALA A 118 -0.09 23.55 0.69
N GLU A 119 0.62 23.26 -0.40
CA GLU A 119 1.41 24.24 -1.14
C GLU A 119 0.54 25.31 -1.81
N ALA A 120 -0.60 24.92 -2.39
CA ALA A 120 -1.56 25.87 -2.96
C ALA A 120 -2.20 26.76 -1.87
N GLU A 121 -2.55 26.19 -0.72
CA GLU A 121 -3.06 26.94 0.44
C GLU A 121 -2.02 27.91 0.99
N LEU A 122 -0.75 27.49 1.05
CA LEU A 122 0.36 28.37 1.43
C LEU A 122 0.54 29.52 0.44
N ALA A 123 0.43 29.26 -0.86
CA ALA A 123 0.52 30.30 -1.89
C ALA A 123 -0.64 31.31 -1.76
N GLN A 124 -1.87 30.84 -1.57
CA GLN A 124 -3.03 31.69 -1.32
C GLN A 124 -2.88 32.50 -0.03
N THR A 125 -2.40 31.88 1.06
CA THR A 125 -2.19 32.54 2.36
C THR A 125 -1.13 33.65 2.26
N ARG A 126 -0.03 33.39 1.55
CA ARG A 126 1.02 34.39 1.27
C ARG A 126 0.44 35.56 0.49
N PHE A 127 -0.36 35.30 -0.54
CA PHE A 127 -1.04 36.34 -1.32
C PHE A 127 -1.97 37.20 -0.47
N LEU A 128 -2.88 36.58 0.30
CA LEU A 128 -3.81 37.29 1.17
C LEU A 128 -3.10 38.13 2.23
N THR A 129 -1.97 37.62 2.76
CA THR A 129 -1.14 38.38 3.69
C THR A 129 -0.52 39.60 3.02
N LEU A 130 0.02 39.46 1.80
CA LEU A 130 0.57 40.59 1.04
C LEU A 130 -0.50 41.65 0.73
N GLN A 131 -1.73 41.21 0.37
CA GLN A 131 -2.87 42.10 0.17
C GLN A 131 -3.23 42.86 1.45
N ARG A 132 -3.35 42.16 2.58
CA ARG A 132 -3.67 42.75 3.90
C ARG A 132 -2.64 43.80 4.32
N THR A 133 -1.37 43.56 4.03
CA THR A 133 -0.27 44.46 4.41
C THR A 133 -0.05 45.61 3.41
N GLY A 134 -0.83 45.66 2.32
CA GLY A 134 -0.65 46.65 1.25
C GLY A 134 0.68 46.51 0.49
N ASP A 135 1.27 45.31 0.45
CA ASP A 135 2.53 45.09 -0.27
C ASP A 135 2.28 45.09 -1.77
N VAL A 136 3.00 45.93 -2.51
CA VAL A 136 2.84 46.11 -3.97
C VAL A 136 3.02 44.81 -4.77
N ARG A 137 3.73 43.81 -4.22
CA ARG A 137 3.88 42.49 -4.86
C ARG A 137 2.56 41.74 -4.94
N ALA A 138 1.58 42.05 -4.09
CA ALA A 138 0.24 41.47 -4.22
C ALA A 138 -0.40 41.78 -5.59
N GLN A 139 -0.06 42.92 -6.20
CA GLN A 139 -0.57 43.31 -7.53
C GLN A 139 0.01 42.48 -8.68
N GLN A 140 1.11 41.76 -8.42
CA GLN A 140 1.81 40.92 -9.41
C GLN A 140 1.35 39.46 -9.38
N VAL A 141 0.43 39.12 -8.47
CA VAL A 141 -0.05 37.77 -8.24
C VAL A 141 -1.51 37.70 -8.66
N ASP A 142 -1.84 36.75 -9.54
CA ASP A 142 -3.23 36.47 -9.92
C ASP A 142 -3.91 35.66 -8.80
N GLY A 143 -4.72 36.34 -7.99
CA GLY A 143 -5.48 35.72 -6.91
C GLY A 143 -6.52 34.71 -7.39
N ASP A 144 -7.11 34.92 -8.58
CA ASP A 144 -8.09 34.01 -9.16
C ASP A 144 -7.40 32.74 -9.66
N GLU A 145 -6.19 32.87 -10.21
CA GLU A 145 -5.36 31.71 -10.56
C GLU A 145 -5.01 30.87 -9.33
N LEU A 146 -4.60 31.51 -8.23
CA LEU A 146 -4.31 30.80 -6.97
C LEU A 146 -5.55 30.06 -6.44
N ALA A 147 -6.73 30.68 -6.48
CA ALA A 147 -7.97 30.04 -6.07
C ALA A 147 -8.32 28.85 -6.98
N ARG A 148 -8.18 28.98 -8.30
CA ARG A 148 -8.38 27.88 -9.26
C ARG A 148 -7.40 26.72 -9.02
N ASN A 149 -6.12 27.03 -8.76
CA ASN A 149 -5.10 26.04 -8.48
C ASN A 149 -5.38 25.26 -7.19
N LEU A 150 -5.84 25.93 -6.14
CA LEU A 150 -6.25 25.29 -4.90
C LEU A 150 -7.44 24.34 -5.11
N GLU A 151 -8.49 24.79 -5.80
CA GLU A 151 -9.66 23.95 -6.06
C GLU A 151 -9.30 22.73 -6.94
N LYS A 152 -8.43 22.92 -7.93
CA LYS A 152 -7.89 21.80 -8.73
C LYS A 152 -7.12 20.81 -7.86
N ALA A 153 -6.23 21.29 -6.99
CA ALA A 153 -5.46 20.43 -6.10
C ALA A 153 -6.37 19.63 -5.15
N ARG A 154 -7.42 20.27 -4.61
CA ARG A 154 -8.43 19.60 -3.76
C ARG A 154 -9.21 18.53 -4.52
N ALA A 155 -9.59 18.81 -5.76
CA ALA A 155 -10.27 17.82 -6.59
C ALA A 155 -9.37 16.61 -6.93
N GLU A 156 -8.08 16.84 -7.19
CA GLU A 156 -7.10 15.77 -7.38
C GLU A 156 -6.87 14.95 -6.10
N ALA A 157 -6.81 15.60 -4.94
CA ALA A 157 -6.68 14.92 -3.64
C ALA A 157 -7.86 13.99 -3.36
N ARG A 158 -9.10 14.47 -3.54
CA ARG A 158 -10.31 13.64 -3.36
C ARG A 158 -10.31 12.40 -4.24
N LYS A 159 -9.96 12.55 -5.53
CA LYS A 159 -9.86 11.40 -6.45
C LYS A 159 -8.81 10.39 -6.01
N ALA A 160 -7.70 10.86 -5.43
CA ALA A 160 -6.67 9.97 -4.91
C ALA A 160 -7.12 9.24 -3.64
N GLU A 161 -7.89 9.89 -2.76
CA GLU A 161 -8.52 9.28 -1.59
C GLU A 161 -9.54 8.19 -2.01
N ASP A 162 -10.41 8.48 -2.98
CA ASP A 162 -11.37 7.51 -3.52
C ASP A 162 -10.67 6.24 -4.04
N GLN A 163 -9.49 6.42 -4.67
CA GLN A 163 -8.69 5.31 -5.17
C GLN A 163 -8.05 4.49 -4.05
N VAL A 164 -7.66 5.13 -2.93
CA VAL A 164 -7.17 4.43 -1.74
C VAL A 164 -8.28 3.55 -1.16
N ASP A 165 -9.49 4.08 -1.02
CA ASP A 165 -10.64 3.34 -0.48
C ASP A 165 -11.03 2.14 -1.36
N ALA A 166 -11.03 2.32 -2.68
CA ALA A 166 -11.26 1.23 -3.63
C ALA A 166 -10.23 0.10 -3.46
N ASN A 167 -8.94 0.45 -3.34
CA ASN A 167 -7.87 -0.53 -3.18
C ASN A 167 -7.88 -1.20 -1.81
N LEU A 168 -8.29 -0.47 -0.76
CA LEU A 168 -8.44 -1.03 0.58
C LEU A 168 -9.50 -2.14 0.62
N SER A 169 -10.62 -1.96 -0.09
CA SER A 169 -11.65 -3.00 -0.22
C SER A 169 -11.10 -4.26 -0.90
N GLU A 170 -10.35 -4.12 -1.99
CA GLU A 170 -9.71 -5.27 -2.66
C GLU A 170 -8.67 -5.97 -1.77
N GLN A 171 -7.88 -5.19 -1.02
CA GLN A 171 -6.91 -5.73 -0.07
C GLN A 171 -7.60 -6.55 1.04
N GLN A 172 -8.73 -6.06 1.58
CA GLN A 172 -9.49 -6.77 2.61
C GLN A 172 -10.05 -8.10 2.10
N GLN A 173 -10.54 -8.14 0.86
CA GLN A 173 -11.00 -9.38 0.23
C GLN A 173 -9.84 -10.38 0.08
N ALA A 174 -8.69 -9.94 -0.43
CA ALA A 174 -7.51 -10.79 -0.55
C ALA A 174 -7.02 -11.29 0.83
N GLN A 175 -7.15 -10.46 1.87
CA GLN A 175 -6.79 -10.83 3.24
C GLN A 175 -7.71 -11.92 3.79
N ALA A 176 -9.02 -11.82 3.53
CA ALA A 176 -9.98 -12.83 3.95
C ALA A 176 -9.69 -14.18 3.27
N THR A 177 -9.48 -14.19 1.95
CA THR A 177 -9.13 -15.40 1.19
C THR A 177 -7.85 -16.05 1.69
N TRP A 178 -6.79 -15.25 1.94
CA TRP A 178 -5.55 -15.78 2.49
C TRP A 178 -5.75 -16.39 3.88
N LYS A 179 -6.45 -15.71 4.79
CA LYS A 179 -6.72 -16.23 6.14
C LYS A 179 -7.51 -17.54 6.13
N GLU A 180 -8.48 -17.66 5.24
CA GLU A 180 -9.25 -18.89 5.08
C GLU A 180 -8.35 -20.06 4.65
N LEU A 181 -7.53 -19.86 3.62
CA LEU A 181 -6.62 -20.90 3.12
C LEU A 181 -5.50 -21.23 4.12
N ASP A 182 -4.99 -20.24 4.85
CA ASP A 182 -3.97 -20.43 5.89
C ASP A 182 -4.53 -21.21 7.09
N ALA A 183 -5.80 -20.98 7.46
CA ALA A 183 -6.45 -21.78 8.50
C ALA A 183 -6.63 -23.25 8.06
N GLN A 184 -6.98 -23.49 6.78
CA GLN A 184 -7.11 -24.84 6.23
C GLN A 184 -5.79 -25.61 6.23
N THR A 185 -4.67 -24.97 5.89
CA THR A 185 -3.34 -25.62 5.92
C THR A 185 -2.91 -25.97 7.34
N GLN A 186 -3.16 -25.09 8.32
CA GLN A 186 -2.86 -25.36 9.73
C GLN A 186 -3.70 -26.52 10.29
N ALA A 187 -4.98 -26.62 9.91
CA ALA A 187 -5.85 -27.71 10.33
C ALA A 187 -5.38 -29.08 9.79
N TYR A 188 -4.90 -29.13 8.54
CA TYR A 188 -4.37 -30.35 7.93
C TYR A 188 -3.03 -30.79 8.55
N GLY A 189 -2.16 -29.84 8.92
CA GLY A 189 -0.91 -30.13 9.64
C GLY A 189 -1.10 -30.51 11.11
N GLY A 190 -2.24 -30.14 11.71
CA GLY A 190 -2.58 -30.42 13.11
C GLY A 190 -3.32 -31.74 13.34
N SER A 191 -3.76 -32.44 12.30
CA SER A 191 -4.39 -33.77 12.43
C SER A 191 -3.40 -34.92 12.66
N GLY A 192 -2.09 -34.64 12.72
CA GLY A 192 -1.11 -35.51 13.36
C GLY A 192 -1.20 -35.40 14.88
N GLY A 193 -2.26 -35.97 15.47
CA GLY A 193 -2.34 -36.21 16.91
C GLY A 193 -1.30 -37.25 17.37
N PRO A 194 -0.97 -37.29 18.68
CA PRO A 194 0.11 -38.11 19.26
C PRO A 194 -0.01 -39.62 19.00
#